data_AF-A0A0W0YKM7-F1
#
_entry.id   AF-A0A0W0YKM7-F1
#
_cell.length_a   1.000
_cell.length_b   1.000
_cell.length_c   1.000
_cell.angle_alpha   90.00
_cell.angle_beta   90.00
_cell.angle_gamma   90.00
#
_symmetry.space_group_name_H-M   'P 1'
#
loop_
_entity.id
_entity.type
_entity.pdbx_description
1 polymer ?
#
loop_
_entity_poly.entity_id
_entity_poly.type
_entity_poly.pdbx_seq_one_letter_code
_entity_poly.pdbx_strand_id
1 'polypeptide(L)'
;MNPDVLYIQKQVKKLYASLSPAIQDGLADCNVSFLAHIRSGQFKAAYEDARVIYKFAKKPETELNTLFHNLLFAEDVITPDSVVFIHKESPYRSSLQVLGREVGFSVQEHEFTNSYWTKDYMISTGKEVVVPVKDSRTNYFTAGFMNQAKANRSLYYAPLQMDEHHRAKSNISSPSQWQAEELLAHSTFARKSVLEGGNFFCAINEQKERYHIVGENAISETMAYNNVDREQAIIYLAKDLSCSVEQILPIPQWTYHLDLQMAYLGKGQFIIHSFDQDKIDFGLSDVEIDGIRKTFEVLKDLFEINIIEATREILEKHGFEVTKVFGCLFYLTDETDPEQLKYVPYCKSSEGFDGALALMMNGIALDLGEKGRHFITARQDLPLFSEQFASSLRDLGVTRVHGADMLEAYDYSGDFLSTLLGIQGACNVSQVAAYMNGALRCQTSIVSKTQSTAFHPDVSKHRFFKHVESYDLAETETSEHPVECATSTSQFRNQ
;
A
#
# COMPACT_ATOMS: atom_id res chain seq x y z
N MET A 1 5.43 -7.12 -25.22
CA MET A 1 4.40 -6.07 -25.17
C MET A 1 3.40 -6.43 -24.08
N ASN A 2 3.02 -5.48 -23.22
CA ASN A 2 2.13 -5.71 -22.07
C ASN A 2 0.79 -6.36 -22.52
N PRO A 3 0.33 -7.47 -21.91
CA PRO A 3 -0.94 -8.12 -22.25
C PRO A 3 -2.16 -7.19 -22.20
N ASP A 4 -2.22 -6.26 -21.23
CA ASP A 4 -3.32 -5.29 -21.11
C ASP A 4 -3.32 -4.32 -22.31
N VAL A 5 -2.14 -3.86 -22.73
CA VAL A 5 -1.98 -3.00 -23.92
C VAL A 5 -2.48 -3.71 -25.18
N LEU A 6 -2.14 -4.99 -25.35
CA LEU A 6 -2.61 -5.80 -26.48
C LEU A 6 -4.13 -6.00 -26.44
N TYR A 7 -4.69 -6.26 -25.26
CA TYR A 7 -6.13 -6.43 -25.07
C TYR A 7 -6.89 -5.14 -25.39
N ILE A 8 -6.49 -4.00 -24.82
CA ILE A 8 -7.08 -2.68 -25.07
C ILE A 8 -6.99 -2.34 -26.55
N GLN A 9 -5.81 -2.51 -27.15
CA GLN A 9 -5.61 -2.31 -28.58
C GLN A 9 -6.57 -3.15 -29.42
N LYS A 10 -6.77 -4.42 -29.07
CA LYS A 10 -7.69 -5.32 -29.78
C LYS A 10 -9.15 -4.88 -29.63
N GLN A 11 -9.57 -4.48 -28.43
CA GLN A 11 -10.96 -4.04 -28.19
C GLN A 11 -11.27 -2.75 -28.94
N VAL A 12 -10.41 -1.74 -28.83
CA VAL A 12 -10.60 -0.45 -29.52
C VAL A 12 -10.55 -0.62 -31.05
N LYS A 13 -9.62 -1.44 -31.58
CA LYS A 13 -9.58 -1.77 -33.02
C LYS A 13 -10.85 -2.47 -33.49
N LYS A 14 -11.36 -3.43 -32.72
CA LYS A 14 -12.60 -4.15 -33.05
C LYS A 14 -13.79 -3.18 -33.06
N LEU A 15 -13.86 -2.27 -32.09
CA LEU A 15 -14.89 -1.25 -32.03
C LEU A 15 -14.82 -0.32 -33.25
N TYR A 16 -13.63 0.22 -33.55
CA TYR A 16 -13.40 1.04 -34.74
C TYR A 16 -13.82 0.32 -36.03
N ALA A 17 -13.41 -0.94 -36.20
CA ALA A 17 -13.76 -1.76 -37.37
C ALA A 17 -15.27 -2.04 -37.50
N SER A 18 -16.05 -1.90 -36.44
CA SER A 18 -17.51 -2.06 -36.45
C SER A 18 -18.28 -0.80 -36.87
N LEU A 19 -17.61 0.36 -36.94
CA LEU A 19 -18.22 1.62 -37.37
C LEU A 19 -18.47 1.63 -38.88
N SER A 20 -19.38 2.51 -39.34
CA SER A 20 -19.61 2.69 -40.78
C SER A 20 -18.39 3.30 -41.46
N PRO A 21 -18.16 3.06 -42.77
CA PRO A 21 -16.99 3.59 -43.48
C PRO A 21 -16.83 5.11 -43.35
N ALA A 22 -17.93 5.87 -43.44
CA ALA A 22 -17.89 7.32 -43.29
C ALA A 22 -17.42 7.78 -41.90
N ILE A 23 -17.77 7.05 -40.83
CA ILE A 23 -17.30 7.35 -39.47
C ILE A 23 -15.85 6.90 -39.31
N GLN A 24 -15.46 5.77 -39.89
CA GLN A 24 -14.07 5.30 -39.89
C GLN A 24 -13.15 6.33 -40.54
N ASP A 25 -13.49 6.81 -41.73
CA ASP A 25 -12.71 7.82 -42.45
C ASP A 25 -12.55 9.10 -41.62
N GLY A 26 -13.63 9.55 -40.96
CA GLY A 26 -13.59 10.71 -40.07
C GLY A 26 -12.79 10.51 -38.77
N LEU A 27 -12.47 9.26 -38.40
CA LEU A 27 -11.73 8.91 -37.18
C LEU A 27 -10.36 8.28 -37.48
N ALA A 28 -9.92 8.23 -38.74
CA ALA A 28 -8.69 7.55 -39.13
C ALA A 28 -7.47 8.07 -38.35
N ASP A 29 -7.32 9.40 -38.27
CA ASP A 29 -6.23 10.04 -37.53
C ASP A 29 -6.31 9.74 -36.03
N CYS A 30 -7.51 9.76 -35.45
CA CYS A 30 -7.72 9.43 -34.04
C CYS A 30 -7.32 7.98 -33.73
N ASN A 31 -7.66 7.03 -34.61
CA ASN A 31 -7.26 5.64 -34.46
C ASN A 31 -5.75 5.46 -34.64
N VAL A 32 -5.11 6.17 -35.58
CA VAL A 32 -3.64 6.15 -35.73
C VAL A 32 -2.96 6.69 -34.48
N SER A 33 -3.41 7.84 -33.96
CA SER A 33 -2.92 8.43 -32.71
C SER A 33 -3.10 7.50 -31.52
N PHE A 34 -4.27 6.89 -31.35
CA PHE A 34 -4.52 5.89 -30.31
C PHE A 34 -3.49 4.76 -30.35
N LEU A 35 -3.23 4.21 -31.54
CA LEU A 35 -2.29 3.11 -31.71
C LEU A 35 -0.84 3.52 -31.44
N ALA A 36 -0.47 4.76 -31.77
CA ALA A 36 0.83 5.31 -31.43
C ALA A 36 0.96 5.48 -29.91
N HIS A 37 0.01 6.17 -29.29
CA HIS A 37 -0.01 6.48 -27.86
C HIS A 37 -0.04 5.22 -26.97
N ILE A 38 -0.88 4.22 -27.29
CA ILE A 38 -0.97 3.00 -26.47
C ILE A 38 0.31 2.16 -26.55
N ARG A 39 1.04 2.22 -27.68
CA ARG A 39 2.31 1.51 -27.87
C ARG A 39 3.49 2.23 -27.23
N SER A 40 3.47 3.56 -27.20
CA SER A 40 4.50 4.39 -26.56
C SER A 40 4.32 4.51 -25.05
N GLY A 41 3.24 3.98 -24.48
CA GLY A 41 2.95 4.08 -23.05
C GLY A 41 2.28 5.40 -22.63
N GLN A 42 1.87 6.24 -23.59
CA GLN A 42 1.16 7.49 -23.36
C GLN A 42 -0.32 7.22 -23.08
N PHE A 43 -0.61 6.52 -21.97
CA PHE A 43 -1.93 5.96 -21.68
C PHE A 43 -3.03 7.01 -21.51
N LYS A 44 -2.70 8.23 -21.05
CA LYS A 44 -3.65 9.35 -21.01
C LYS A 44 -4.16 9.72 -22.41
N ALA A 45 -3.22 9.95 -23.34
CA ALA A 45 -3.55 10.33 -24.70
C ALA A 45 -4.27 9.18 -25.42
N ALA A 46 -3.84 7.94 -25.19
CA ALA A 46 -4.53 6.75 -25.71
C ALA A 46 -5.97 6.62 -25.17
N TYR A 47 -6.21 6.90 -23.89
CA TYR A 47 -7.54 6.92 -23.31
C TYR A 47 -8.42 7.99 -23.95
N GLU A 48 -7.89 9.21 -24.11
CA GLU A 48 -8.59 10.32 -24.74
C GLU A 48 -8.97 10.03 -26.20
N ASP A 49 -8.04 9.47 -26.98
CA ASP A 49 -8.33 9.03 -28.35
C ASP A 49 -9.40 7.91 -28.38
N ALA A 50 -9.27 6.91 -27.48
CA ALA A 50 -10.25 5.84 -27.36
C ALA A 50 -11.63 6.37 -26.96
N ARG A 51 -11.70 7.42 -26.11
CA ARG A 51 -12.95 8.08 -25.72
C ARG A 51 -13.68 8.69 -26.91
N VAL A 52 -12.96 9.29 -27.85
CA VAL A 52 -13.55 9.79 -29.09
C VAL A 52 -14.17 8.64 -29.88
N ILE A 53 -13.44 7.54 -30.08
CA ILE A 53 -13.94 6.35 -30.80
C ILE A 53 -15.20 5.78 -30.11
N TYR A 54 -15.18 5.65 -28.77
CA TYR A 54 -16.32 5.16 -27.98
C TYR A 54 -17.56 6.06 -28.12
N LYS A 55 -17.36 7.39 -28.11
CA LYS A 55 -18.44 8.37 -28.29
C LYS A 55 -19.14 8.19 -29.63
N PHE A 56 -18.40 8.02 -30.73
CA PHE A 56 -18.97 7.77 -32.05
C PHE A 56 -19.64 6.40 -32.16
N ALA A 57 -19.12 5.40 -31.45
CA ALA A 57 -19.74 4.08 -31.34
C ALA A 57 -20.98 4.05 -30.43
N LYS A 58 -21.33 5.18 -29.79
CA LYS A 58 -22.40 5.29 -28.77
C LYS A 58 -22.22 4.29 -27.62
N LYS A 59 -20.97 3.98 -27.29
CA LYS A 59 -20.63 3.15 -26.14
C LYS A 59 -20.56 4.00 -24.87
N PRO A 60 -21.00 3.48 -23.72
CA PRO A 60 -20.93 4.23 -22.47
C PRO A 60 -19.47 4.39 -22.04
N GLU A 61 -19.15 5.53 -21.41
CA GLU A 61 -17.80 5.82 -20.90
C GLU A 61 -17.36 4.86 -19.80
N THR A 62 -18.31 4.27 -19.06
CA THR A 62 -18.04 3.22 -18.07
C THR A 62 -17.36 2.00 -18.70
N GLU A 63 -17.74 1.56 -19.90
CA GLU A 63 -17.05 0.46 -20.60
C GLU A 63 -15.59 0.81 -20.92
N LEU A 64 -15.30 2.08 -21.25
CA LEU A 64 -13.93 2.54 -21.50
C LEU A 64 -13.11 2.62 -20.21
N ASN A 65 -13.72 3.13 -19.13
CA ASN A 65 -13.11 3.19 -17.81
C ASN A 65 -12.70 1.80 -17.34
N THR A 66 -13.59 0.82 -17.44
CA THR A 66 -13.28 -0.58 -17.12
C THR A 66 -12.18 -1.14 -18.04
N LEU A 67 -12.20 -0.81 -19.34
CA LEU A 67 -11.18 -1.27 -20.29
C LEU A 67 -9.77 -0.75 -19.94
N PHE A 68 -9.66 0.51 -19.52
CA PHE A 68 -8.39 1.12 -19.14
C PHE A 68 -8.06 0.99 -17.65
N HIS A 69 -8.94 0.40 -16.85
CA HIS A 69 -8.84 0.37 -15.40
C HIS A 69 -7.47 -0.13 -14.95
N ASN A 70 -7.03 -1.31 -15.37
CA ASN A 70 -5.72 -1.86 -14.96
C ASN A 70 -4.51 -0.95 -15.29
N LEU A 71 -4.61 -0.12 -16.33
CA LEU A 71 -3.54 0.83 -16.67
C LEU A 71 -3.62 2.11 -15.84
N LEU A 72 -4.83 2.58 -15.54
CA LEU A 72 -5.11 3.86 -14.88
C LEU A 72 -5.57 3.74 -13.42
N PHE A 73 -5.56 2.53 -12.86
CA PHE A 73 -5.95 2.22 -11.51
C PHE A 73 -4.75 2.23 -10.58
N ALA A 74 -4.82 3.01 -9.52
CA ALA A 74 -3.88 2.99 -8.42
C ALA A 74 -4.43 2.10 -7.31
N GLU A 75 -3.58 1.27 -6.69
CA GLU A 75 -3.98 0.37 -5.62
C GLU A 75 -4.74 1.10 -4.52
N ASP A 76 -4.27 2.27 -4.09
CA ASP A 76 -4.75 2.90 -2.86
C ASP A 76 -6.01 3.76 -2.99
N VAL A 77 -6.74 3.64 -4.10
CA VAL A 77 -7.97 4.39 -4.33
C VAL A 77 -9.09 3.43 -4.68
N ILE A 78 -10.11 3.35 -3.82
CA ILE A 78 -11.30 2.57 -4.12
C ILE A 78 -12.06 3.23 -5.27
N THR A 79 -12.29 2.49 -6.34
CA THR A 79 -13.19 2.90 -7.43
C THR A 79 -14.40 1.97 -7.50
N PRO A 80 -15.40 2.25 -8.36
CA PRO A 80 -16.52 1.33 -8.58
C PRO A 80 -16.08 -0.07 -9.05
N ASP A 81 -14.90 -0.16 -9.66
CA ASP A 81 -14.30 -1.39 -10.17
C ASP A 81 -13.29 -2.01 -9.18
N SER A 82 -13.28 -1.58 -7.92
CA SER A 82 -12.39 -2.09 -6.88
C SER A 82 -13.14 -2.85 -5.78
N VAL A 83 -12.41 -3.72 -5.08
CA VAL A 83 -12.86 -4.41 -3.87
C VAL A 83 -11.86 -4.15 -2.74
N VAL A 84 -12.38 -3.88 -1.55
CA VAL A 84 -11.60 -3.78 -0.31
C VAL A 84 -11.57 -5.15 0.33
N PHE A 85 -10.38 -5.72 0.45
CA PHE A 85 -10.17 -6.92 1.24
C PHE A 85 -9.82 -6.57 2.67
N ILE A 86 -10.40 -7.33 3.59
CA ILE A 86 -10.21 -7.17 5.03
C ILE A 86 -10.27 -8.54 5.72
N HIS A 87 -9.46 -8.73 6.76
CA HIS A 87 -9.49 -9.96 7.54
C HIS A 87 -10.84 -10.09 8.27
N LYS A 88 -11.39 -11.31 8.35
CA LYS A 88 -12.67 -11.56 9.04
C LYS A 88 -12.69 -11.13 10.52
N GLU A 89 -11.52 -11.12 11.17
CA GLU A 89 -11.35 -10.74 12.57
C GLU A 89 -10.92 -9.29 12.74
N SER A 90 -10.83 -8.50 11.65
CA SER A 90 -10.50 -7.09 11.77
C SER A 90 -11.60 -6.34 12.52
N PRO A 91 -11.26 -5.48 13.50
CA PRO A 91 -12.23 -4.65 14.20
C PRO A 91 -13.01 -3.68 13.28
N TYR A 92 -12.44 -3.32 12.12
CA TYR A 92 -13.07 -2.38 11.18
C TYR A 92 -14.06 -3.03 10.21
N ARG A 93 -14.09 -4.36 10.15
CA ARG A 93 -14.84 -5.13 9.14
C ARG A 93 -16.29 -4.69 9.03
N SER A 94 -17.03 -4.71 10.14
CA SER A 94 -18.46 -4.41 10.15
C SER A 94 -18.74 -2.95 9.77
N SER A 95 -17.93 -2.00 10.23
CA SER A 95 -18.09 -0.60 9.84
C SER A 95 -17.79 -0.37 8.36
N LEU A 96 -16.74 -1.00 7.81
CA LEU A 96 -16.43 -0.88 6.38
C LEU A 96 -17.50 -1.52 5.51
N GLN A 97 -18.14 -2.61 5.93
CA GLN A 97 -19.27 -3.19 5.20
C GLN A 97 -20.49 -2.27 5.15
N VAL A 98 -20.79 -1.58 6.26
CA VAL A 98 -21.86 -0.58 6.32
C VAL A 98 -21.52 0.58 5.37
N LEU A 99 -20.35 1.18 5.51
CA LEU A 99 -19.88 2.26 4.63
C LEU A 99 -19.83 1.82 3.16
N GLY A 100 -19.46 0.57 2.89
CA GLY A 100 -19.46 -0.04 1.56
C GLY A 100 -20.85 0.00 0.92
N ARG A 101 -21.89 -0.37 1.67
CA ARG A 101 -23.28 -0.30 1.20
C ARG A 101 -23.77 1.14 1.02
N GLU A 102 -23.43 2.03 1.95
CA GLU A 102 -23.90 3.42 1.94
C GLU A 102 -23.26 4.25 0.82
N VAL A 103 -21.93 4.18 0.71
CA VAL A 103 -21.14 4.96 -0.25
C VAL A 103 -21.09 4.24 -1.60
N GLY A 104 -21.14 2.91 -1.61
CA GLY A 104 -21.24 2.08 -2.82
C GLY A 104 -19.91 1.54 -3.32
N PHE A 105 -19.13 0.94 -2.41
CA PHE A 105 -17.96 0.12 -2.75
C PHE A 105 -18.11 -1.29 -2.18
N SER A 106 -17.33 -2.23 -2.71
CA SER A 106 -17.39 -3.63 -2.32
C SER A 106 -16.36 -3.95 -1.25
N VAL A 107 -16.76 -4.69 -0.22
CA VAL A 107 -15.87 -5.24 0.81
C VAL A 107 -15.94 -6.76 0.73
N GLN A 108 -14.79 -7.43 0.71
CA GLN A 108 -14.66 -8.88 0.71
C GLN A 108 -13.81 -9.31 1.90
N GLU A 109 -14.30 -10.29 2.63
CA GLU A 109 -13.58 -10.85 3.78
C GLU A 109 -12.60 -11.92 3.32
N HIS A 110 -11.54 -12.12 4.10
CA HIS A 110 -10.68 -13.29 3.97
C HIS A 110 -10.27 -13.82 5.35
N GLU A 111 -9.87 -15.08 5.39
CA GLU A 111 -9.32 -15.75 6.56
C GLU A 111 -7.89 -16.16 6.23
N PHE A 112 -6.94 -15.27 6.46
CA PHE A 112 -5.55 -15.52 6.09
C PHE A 112 -4.63 -15.07 7.21
N THR A 113 -3.78 -15.98 7.68
CA THR A 113 -2.86 -15.82 8.82
C THR A 113 -3.56 -15.50 10.14
N ASN A 114 -2.85 -15.64 11.26
CA ASN A 114 -3.29 -15.11 12.56
C ASN A 114 -3.06 -13.59 12.65
N SER A 115 -3.17 -12.87 11.51
CA SER A 115 -2.86 -11.44 11.40
C SER A 115 -3.93 -10.72 10.59
N TYR A 116 -4.55 -9.73 11.24
CA TYR A 116 -5.51 -8.83 10.61
C TYR A 116 -4.85 -7.65 9.87
N TRP A 117 -3.51 -7.63 9.75
CA TRP A 117 -2.74 -6.63 8.99
C TRP A 117 -2.73 -6.94 7.49
N THR A 118 -3.91 -6.94 6.85
CA THR A 118 -4.09 -7.35 5.45
C THR A 118 -3.13 -6.66 4.48
N LYS A 119 -2.83 -5.38 4.68
CA LYS A 119 -1.93 -4.62 3.81
C LYS A 119 -0.50 -5.16 3.82
N ASP A 120 -0.03 -5.70 4.95
CA ASP A 120 1.35 -6.15 5.10
C ASP A 120 1.69 -7.39 4.29
N TYR A 121 0.68 -8.15 3.85
CA TYR A 121 0.86 -9.37 3.09
C TYR A 121 0.08 -9.42 1.77
N MET A 122 -0.73 -8.40 1.49
CA MET A 122 -1.45 -8.30 0.23
C MET A 122 -1.29 -6.91 -0.39
N ILE A 123 -0.47 -6.84 -1.43
CA ILE A 123 -0.10 -5.58 -2.10
C ILE A 123 -0.66 -5.62 -3.51
N SER A 124 -1.59 -4.74 -3.91
CA SER A 124 -1.96 -4.61 -5.32
C SER A 124 -1.00 -3.66 -6.04
N THR A 125 -0.58 -4.00 -7.25
CA THR A 125 0.12 -3.06 -8.14
C THR A 125 -0.83 -2.43 -9.16
N GLY A 126 -2.13 -2.68 -9.01
CA GLY A 126 -3.16 -2.43 -10.00
C GLY A 126 -3.14 -3.36 -11.22
N LYS A 127 -2.06 -4.13 -11.43
CA LYS A 127 -1.93 -5.15 -12.50
C LYS A 127 -1.99 -6.59 -11.99
N GLU A 128 -1.52 -6.78 -10.77
CA GLU A 128 -1.49 -8.03 -10.05
C GLU A 128 -1.58 -7.77 -8.55
N VAL A 129 -1.81 -8.84 -7.79
CA VAL A 129 -1.60 -8.86 -6.35
C VAL A 129 -0.20 -9.42 -6.11
N VAL A 130 0.59 -8.77 -5.28
CA VAL A 130 1.92 -9.16 -4.87
C VAL A 130 1.86 -9.59 -3.42
N VAL A 131 2.40 -10.77 -3.17
CA VAL A 131 2.41 -11.42 -1.86
C VAL A 131 3.87 -11.57 -1.43
N PRO A 132 4.33 -10.81 -0.41
CA PRO A 132 5.68 -10.96 0.10
C PRO A 132 5.84 -12.30 0.81
N VAL A 133 6.82 -13.08 0.35
CA VAL A 133 7.21 -14.37 0.91
C VAL A 133 8.63 -14.26 1.43
N LYS A 134 8.79 -14.44 2.74
CA LYS A 134 10.08 -14.34 3.42
C LYS A 134 10.60 -15.74 3.71
N ASP A 135 11.82 -16.03 3.28
CA ASP A 135 12.53 -17.20 3.78
C ASP A 135 12.83 -16.99 5.28
N SER A 136 12.85 -18.08 6.04
CA SER A 136 12.89 -18.15 7.50
C SER A 136 14.21 -17.69 8.13
N ARG A 137 14.82 -16.61 7.63
CA ARG A 137 15.97 -15.96 8.24
C ARG A 137 15.51 -15.17 9.46
N THR A 138 15.52 -15.79 10.63
CA THR A 138 15.07 -15.17 11.88
C THR A 138 15.95 -13.99 12.35
N ASN A 139 17.14 -13.77 11.78
CA ASN A 139 18.12 -12.78 12.26
C ASN A 139 18.98 -12.14 11.13
N TYR A 140 18.38 -11.37 10.21
CA TYR A 140 19.15 -10.60 9.21
C TYR A 140 19.56 -9.19 9.66
N PHE A 141 19.03 -8.71 10.79
CA PHE A 141 19.42 -7.43 11.40
C PHE A 141 20.68 -7.60 12.26
N THR A 142 21.85 -7.46 11.64
CA THR A 142 23.14 -7.52 12.35
C THR A 142 23.45 -6.19 13.07
N ALA A 143 24.33 -6.22 14.09
CA ALA A 143 24.79 -5.00 14.74
C ALA A 143 25.46 -4.01 13.74
N GLY A 144 26.18 -4.55 12.74
CA GLY A 144 26.77 -3.75 11.67
C GLY A 144 25.71 -3.04 10.83
N PHE A 145 24.62 -3.74 10.48
CA PHE A 145 23.50 -3.14 9.79
C PHE A 145 22.81 -2.06 10.63
N MET A 146 22.55 -2.32 11.92
CA MET A 146 21.93 -1.33 12.81
C MET A 146 22.75 -0.05 12.90
N ASN A 147 24.08 -0.16 12.96
CA ASN A 147 24.96 1.01 12.94
C ASN A 147 24.85 1.82 11.64
N GLN A 148 24.67 1.14 10.49
CA GLN A 148 24.44 1.81 9.21
C GLN A 148 23.05 2.46 9.15
N ALA A 149 22.01 1.77 9.62
CA ALA A 149 20.65 2.29 9.66
C ALA A 149 20.54 3.54 10.54
N LYS A 150 21.17 3.55 11.72
CA LYS A 150 21.28 4.72 12.61
C LYS A 150 22.10 5.88 12.04
N ALA A 151 22.93 5.64 11.03
CA ALA A 151 23.66 6.71 10.35
C ALA A 151 22.84 7.33 9.20
N ASN A 152 21.75 6.68 8.77
CA ASN A 152 20.92 7.11 7.65
C ASN A 152 19.80 8.05 8.14
N ARG A 153 19.92 9.34 7.82
CA ARG A 153 18.93 10.37 8.18
C ARG A 153 17.61 10.28 7.42
N SER A 154 17.53 9.47 6.36
CA SER A 154 16.28 9.17 5.67
C SER A 154 15.42 8.13 6.40
N LEU A 155 15.96 7.52 7.47
CA LEU A 155 15.24 6.59 8.34
C LEU A 155 15.03 7.25 9.71
N TYR A 156 13.92 6.92 10.35
CA TYR A 156 13.60 7.40 11.70
C TYR A 156 14.61 6.95 12.78
N TYR A 157 15.46 5.96 12.47
CA TYR A 157 16.49 5.45 13.39
C TYR A 157 17.53 6.51 13.79
N ALA A 158 18.01 7.31 12.83
CA ALA A 158 19.07 8.27 13.10
C ALA A 158 18.58 9.45 13.96
N PRO A 159 17.48 10.14 13.59
CA PRO A 159 17.02 11.30 14.36
C PRO A 159 16.56 10.94 15.77
N LEU A 160 16.00 9.74 15.97
CA LEU A 160 15.50 9.27 17.26
C LEU A 160 16.49 8.39 18.03
N GLN A 161 17.72 8.21 17.51
CA GLN A 161 18.77 7.38 18.13
C GLN A 161 18.29 5.97 18.50
N MET A 162 17.54 5.32 17.60
CA MET A 162 16.89 4.03 17.91
C MET A 162 17.79 2.82 17.66
N ASP A 163 17.83 1.95 18.67
CA ASP A 163 18.59 0.69 18.67
C ASP A 163 17.79 -0.51 18.17
N GLU A 164 16.47 -0.35 18.06
CA GLU A 164 15.54 -1.40 17.68
C GLU A 164 15.03 -1.18 16.26
N HIS A 165 15.16 -2.19 15.40
CA HIS A 165 14.55 -2.21 14.08
C HIS A 165 13.13 -2.77 14.16
N HIS A 166 12.17 -2.15 13.48
CA HIS A 166 10.88 -2.80 13.26
C HIS A 166 11.12 -4.06 12.43
N ARG A 167 10.89 -5.25 13.00
CA ARG A 167 10.93 -6.48 12.22
C ARG A 167 9.60 -6.62 11.52
N ALA A 168 9.65 -6.81 10.20
CA ALA A 168 8.49 -7.10 9.40
C ALA A 168 7.68 -8.27 10.01
N LYS A 169 6.38 -8.06 10.28
CA LYS A 169 5.54 -8.94 11.13
C LYS A 169 4.81 -10.01 10.33
N SER A 170 4.63 -9.81 9.03
CA SER A 170 3.96 -10.78 8.14
C SER A 170 4.96 -11.84 7.65
N ASN A 171 4.80 -13.09 8.09
CA ASN A 171 5.64 -14.21 7.69
C ASN A 171 4.81 -15.21 6.88
N ILE A 172 4.59 -14.90 5.60
CA ILE A 172 4.31 -15.96 4.64
C ILE A 172 5.66 -16.62 4.35
N SER A 173 5.90 -17.79 4.94
CA SER A 173 7.17 -18.49 4.74
C SER A 173 7.21 -19.26 3.42
N SER A 174 6.03 -19.54 2.84
CA SER A 174 5.93 -20.19 1.53
C SER A 174 4.62 -19.84 0.81
N PRO A 175 4.61 -19.89 -0.53
CA PRO A 175 3.39 -19.74 -1.33
C PRO A 175 2.26 -20.70 -0.92
N SER A 176 2.60 -21.90 -0.45
CA SER A 176 1.62 -22.91 -0.03
C SER A 176 0.82 -22.53 1.21
N GLN A 177 1.29 -21.56 1.99
CA GLN A 177 0.53 -21.04 3.12
C GLN A 177 -0.58 -20.10 2.66
N TRP A 178 -0.47 -19.50 1.47
CA TRP A 178 -1.52 -18.69 0.85
C TRP A 178 -2.70 -19.56 0.43
N GLN A 179 -3.66 -19.75 1.35
CA GLN A 179 -4.84 -20.62 1.15
C GLN A 179 -6.07 -19.88 0.60
N ALA A 180 -5.95 -18.61 0.19
CA ALA A 180 -7.04 -17.90 -0.47
C ALA A 180 -7.16 -18.37 -1.94
N GLU A 181 -7.81 -19.52 -2.16
CA GLU A 181 -7.98 -20.14 -3.49
C GLU A 181 -8.51 -19.17 -4.55
N GLU A 182 -9.40 -18.25 -4.16
CA GLU A 182 -9.98 -17.23 -5.05
C GLU A 182 -8.99 -16.11 -5.47
N LEU A 183 -7.95 -15.84 -4.68
CA LEU A 183 -6.93 -14.80 -4.93
C LEU A 183 -5.62 -15.38 -5.51
N LEU A 184 -5.35 -16.67 -5.28
CA LEU A 184 -4.14 -17.38 -5.73
C LEU A 184 -3.89 -17.25 -7.24
N ALA A 185 -4.95 -17.28 -8.05
CA ALA A 185 -4.82 -17.28 -9.51
C ALA A 185 -4.18 -16.00 -10.09
N HIS A 186 -4.08 -14.93 -9.29
CA HIS A 186 -3.65 -13.61 -9.73
C HIS A 186 -2.54 -13.01 -8.87
N SER A 187 -1.90 -13.85 -8.04
CA SER A 187 -0.86 -13.43 -7.10
C SER A 187 0.55 -13.74 -7.61
N THR A 188 1.44 -12.75 -7.56
CA THR A 188 2.89 -12.88 -7.78
C THR A 188 3.59 -12.86 -6.43
N PHE A 189 4.56 -13.76 -6.23
CA PHE A 189 5.27 -13.86 -4.96
C PHE A 189 6.58 -13.07 -5.00
N ALA A 190 6.69 -12.06 -4.13
CA ALA A 190 7.91 -11.29 -3.92
C ALA A 190 8.80 -12.06 -2.92
N ARG A 191 9.98 -12.50 -3.35
CA ARG A 191 10.82 -13.44 -2.56
C ARG A 191 12.12 -12.83 -2.07
N LYS A 192 12.54 -11.74 -2.69
CA LYS A 192 13.82 -11.09 -2.39
C LYS A 192 13.62 -9.77 -1.66
N SER A 193 12.50 -9.11 -1.89
CA SER A 193 12.16 -7.88 -1.17
C SER A 193 11.50 -8.18 0.18
N VAL A 194 11.94 -7.46 1.22
CA VAL A 194 11.27 -7.41 2.52
C VAL A 194 10.25 -6.27 2.46
N LEU A 195 9.26 -6.42 1.57
CA LEU A 195 8.23 -5.43 1.35
C LEU A 195 6.99 -5.76 2.20
N GLU A 196 6.51 -4.77 2.94
CA GLU A 196 5.18 -4.78 3.56
C GLU A 196 4.35 -3.68 2.89
N GLY A 197 3.04 -3.91 2.68
CA GLY A 197 2.22 -2.93 1.99
C GLY A 197 2.05 -1.61 2.74
N GLY A 198 2.25 -1.58 4.07
CA GLY A 198 2.32 -0.33 4.83
C GLY A 198 3.48 0.58 4.37
N ASN A 199 4.53 0.01 3.78
CA ASN A 199 5.66 0.72 3.18
C ASN A 199 5.54 0.95 1.67
N PHE A 200 4.37 0.75 1.09
CA PHE A 200 4.17 0.76 -0.35
C PHE A 200 2.94 1.54 -0.78
N PHE A 201 3.07 2.34 -1.84
CA PHE A 201 1.95 2.86 -2.62
C PHE A 201 2.17 2.58 -4.10
N CYS A 202 1.15 2.04 -4.79
CA CYS A 202 1.11 2.06 -6.24
C CYS A 202 0.28 3.25 -6.72
N ALA A 203 0.95 4.31 -7.15
CA ALA A 203 0.32 5.60 -7.45
C ALA A 203 0.50 5.99 -8.91
N ILE A 204 -0.41 6.85 -9.38
CA ILE A 204 -0.41 7.39 -10.73
C ILE A 204 -0.37 8.91 -10.66
N ASN A 205 0.61 9.54 -11.32
CA ASN A 205 0.76 10.99 -11.33
C ASN A 205 -0.28 11.69 -12.25
N GLU A 206 -0.23 13.02 -12.34
CA GLU A 206 -1.14 13.80 -13.18
C GLU A 206 -0.97 13.53 -14.70
N GLN A 207 0.23 13.09 -15.07
CA GLN A 207 0.63 12.69 -16.42
C GLN A 207 0.20 11.25 -16.75
N LYS A 208 -0.41 10.54 -15.80
CA LYS A 208 -0.85 9.13 -15.89
C LYS A 208 0.28 8.11 -15.98
N GLU A 209 1.43 8.46 -15.43
CA GLU A 209 2.57 7.57 -15.26
C GLU A 209 2.47 6.88 -13.91
N ARG A 210 2.76 5.57 -13.89
CA ARG A 210 2.70 4.74 -12.69
C ARG A 210 4.05 4.70 -12.00
N TYR A 211 4.02 4.97 -10.70
CA TYR A 211 5.15 4.83 -9.80
C TYR A 211 4.82 3.89 -8.64
N HIS A 212 5.85 3.23 -8.16
CA HIS A 212 5.84 2.35 -7.00
C HIS A 212 6.64 3.07 -5.93
N ILE A 213 5.91 3.71 -5.03
CA ILE A 213 6.48 4.53 -3.97
C ILE A 213 6.76 3.59 -2.81
N VAL A 214 8.03 3.54 -2.40
CA VAL A 214 8.52 2.57 -1.42
C VAL A 214 9.23 3.31 -0.31
N GLY A 215 8.87 3.01 0.93
CA GLY A 215 9.57 3.56 2.09
C GLY A 215 11.03 3.11 2.16
N GLU A 216 11.95 4.00 2.54
CA GLU A 216 13.36 3.67 2.77
C GLU A 216 13.58 2.55 3.77
N ASN A 217 12.66 2.33 4.72
CA ASN A 217 12.69 1.18 5.64
C ASN A 217 12.66 -0.13 4.86
N ALA A 218 11.74 -0.29 3.90
CA ALA A 218 11.63 -1.53 3.11
C ALA A 218 12.87 -1.77 2.22
N ILE A 219 13.50 -0.70 1.74
CA ILE A 219 14.77 -0.79 1.01
C ILE A 219 15.89 -1.26 1.95
N SER A 220 15.99 -0.64 3.13
CA SER A 220 16.99 -0.98 4.14
C SER A 220 16.84 -2.42 4.64
N GLU A 221 15.62 -2.88 4.90
CA GLU A 221 15.33 -4.26 5.26
C GLU A 221 15.71 -5.24 4.16
N THR A 222 15.42 -4.87 2.89
CA THR A 222 15.82 -5.66 1.72
C THR A 222 17.34 -5.75 1.58
N MET A 223 18.07 -4.66 1.87
CA MET A 223 19.54 -4.67 1.92
C MET A 223 20.04 -5.66 2.98
N ALA A 224 19.52 -5.58 4.21
CA ALA A 224 19.90 -6.45 5.31
C ALA A 224 19.62 -7.92 5.02
N TYR A 225 18.40 -8.22 4.56
CA TYR A 225 17.93 -9.58 4.29
C TYR A 225 18.74 -10.30 3.21
N ASN A 226 19.15 -9.57 2.18
CA ASN A 226 19.95 -10.13 1.08
C ASN A 226 21.46 -9.92 1.24
N ASN A 227 21.90 -9.11 2.21
CA ASN A 227 23.28 -8.64 2.34
C ASN A 227 23.80 -7.98 1.04
N VAL A 228 23.07 -6.97 0.57
CA VAL A 228 23.37 -6.21 -0.66
C VAL A 228 23.34 -4.71 -0.41
N ASP A 229 23.88 -3.93 -1.35
CA ASP A 229 23.77 -2.47 -1.31
C ASP A 229 22.38 -1.96 -1.71
N ARG A 230 22.19 -0.64 -1.57
CA ARG A 230 20.91 0.03 -1.83
C ARG A 230 20.45 -0.08 -3.29
N GLU A 231 21.38 0.04 -4.25
CA GLU A 231 21.06 -0.05 -5.68
C GLU A 231 20.54 -1.45 -6.03
N GLN A 232 21.23 -2.47 -5.53
CA GLN A 232 20.84 -3.85 -5.74
C GLN A 232 19.51 -4.20 -5.05
N ALA A 233 19.23 -3.63 -3.87
CA ALA A 233 17.94 -3.76 -3.20
C ALA A 233 16.78 -3.15 -4.02
N ILE A 234 16.99 -1.97 -4.61
CA ILE A 234 16.00 -1.35 -5.52
C ILE A 234 15.78 -2.22 -6.77
N ILE A 235 16.83 -2.80 -7.33
CA ILE A 235 16.69 -3.75 -8.46
C ILE A 235 15.84 -4.97 -8.07
N TYR A 236 16.00 -5.50 -6.85
CA TYR A 236 15.16 -6.60 -6.37
C TYR A 236 13.70 -6.19 -6.21
N LEU A 237 13.43 -5.01 -5.64
CA LEU A 237 12.08 -4.44 -5.55
C LEU A 237 11.45 -4.26 -6.93
N ALA A 238 12.15 -3.63 -7.88
CA ALA A 238 11.66 -3.42 -9.24
C ALA A 238 11.32 -4.74 -9.95
N LYS A 239 12.15 -5.77 -9.75
CA LYS A 239 11.89 -7.11 -10.29
C LYS A 239 10.67 -7.78 -9.65
N ASP A 240 10.58 -7.76 -8.31
CA ASP A 240 9.46 -8.37 -7.58
C ASP A 240 8.12 -7.65 -7.84
N LEU A 241 8.18 -6.35 -8.19
CA LEU A 241 7.02 -5.51 -8.56
C LEU A 241 6.76 -5.44 -10.08
N SER A 242 7.52 -6.18 -10.89
CA SER A 242 7.38 -6.22 -12.35
C SER A 242 7.44 -4.83 -13.03
N CYS A 243 8.32 -3.94 -12.57
CA CYS A 243 8.48 -2.58 -13.09
C CYS A 243 9.93 -2.22 -13.40
N SER A 244 10.17 -1.05 -14.00
CA SER A 244 11.54 -0.55 -14.18
C SER A 244 12.05 0.12 -12.88
N VAL A 245 13.37 0.26 -12.76
CA VAL A 245 14.01 0.88 -11.59
C VAL A 245 13.60 2.34 -11.44
N GLU A 246 13.43 3.06 -12.54
CA GLU A 246 13.01 4.47 -12.58
C GLU A 246 11.57 4.68 -12.10
N GLN A 247 10.77 3.60 -12.05
CA GLN A 247 9.42 3.63 -11.51
C GLN A 247 9.38 3.38 -9.99
N ILE A 248 10.50 3.00 -9.36
CA ILE A 248 10.59 2.90 -7.90
C ILE A 248 10.97 4.28 -7.34
N LEU A 249 10.14 4.82 -6.45
CA LEU A 249 10.42 6.08 -5.75
C LEU A 249 10.68 5.80 -4.27
N PRO A 250 11.95 5.77 -3.82
CA PRO A 250 12.31 5.70 -2.41
C PRO A 250 11.87 6.95 -1.66
N ILE A 251 11.15 6.80 -0.55
CA ILE A 251 10.68 7.91 0.29
C ILE A 251 11.29 7.82 1.69
N PRO A 252 11.90 8.91 2.22
CA PRO A 252 12.37 8.95 3.61
C PRO A 252 11.21 8.83 4.59
N GLN A 253 11.46 8.29 5.78
CA GLN A 253 10.41 7.94 6.74
C GLN A 253 10.70 8.35 8.18
N TRP A 254 9.74 9.00 8.83
CA TRP A 254 9.74 9.22 10.29
C TRP A 254 8.93 8.16 11.05
N THR A 255 8.21 7.31 10.33
CA THR A 255 7.42 6.17 10.84
C THR A 255 7.96 4.83 10.35
N TYR A 256 7.57 3.73 11.00
CA TYR A 256 7.98 2.39 10.54
C TYR A 256 7.29 1.97 9.23
N HIS A 257 6.04 2.41 9.02
CA HIS A 257 5.29 2.26 7.79
C HIS A 257 5.01 3.61 7.15
N LEU A 258 5.22 3.70 5.84
CA LEU A 258 5.08 4.94 5.08
C LEU A 258 3.66 5.50 5.12
N ASP A 259 2.66 4.63 5.25
CA ASP A 259 1.25 5.00 5.30
C ASP A 259 0.75 5.60 6.62
N LEU A 260 1.62 5.68 7.62
CA LEU A 260 1.39 6.47 8.83
C LEU A 260 1.86 7.93 8.64
N GLN A 261 2.70 8.18 7.64
CA GLN A 261 3.28 9.50 7.31
C GLN A 261 2.50 10.20 6.20
N MET A 262 1.98 9.46 5.21
CA MET A 262 1.35 10.02 4.01
C MET A 262 0.21 9.15 3.48
N ALA A 263 -0.66 9.74 2.67
CA ALA A 263 -1.74 9.01 1.99
C ALA A 263 -1.91 9.48 0.54
N TYR A 264 -2.17 8.54 -0.35
CA TYR A 264 -2.52 8.83 -1.75
C TYR A 264 -4.03 9.06 -1.87
N LEU A 265 -4.43 10.19 -2.44
CA LEU A 265 -5.84 10.57 -2.60
C LEU A 265 -6.41 10.23 -3.98
N GLY A 266 -5.61 9.63 -4.86
CA GLY A 266 -5.92 9.52 -6.28
C GLY A 266 -5.61 10.77 -7.06
N LYS A 267 -5.76 10.68 -8.38
CA LYS A 267 -5.56 11.79 -9.33
C LYS A 267 -4.18 12.47 -9.26
N GLY A 268 -3.16 11.76 -8.80
CA GLY A 268 -1.81 12.31 -8.67
C GLY A 268 -1.59 13.13 -7.39
N GLN A 269 -2.50 13.06 -6.43
CA GLN A 269 -2.45 13.87 -5.21
C GLN A 269 -2.05 13.03 -4.00
N PHE A 270 -1.12 13.57 -3.20
CA PHE A 270 -0.73 13.05 -1.90
C PHE A 270 -1.02 14.07 -0.81
N ILE A 271 -1.38 13.56 0.35
CA ILE A 271 -1.25 14.30 1.60
C ILE A 271 -0.10 13.73 2.41
N ILE A 272 0.62 14.61 3.10
CA ILE A 272 1.71 14.23 4.01
C ILE A 272 1.53 14.95 5.35
N HIS A 273 1.76 14.24 6.45
CA HIS A 273 1.75 14.85 7.77
C HIS A 273 2.85 15.91 7.89
N SER A 274 2.54 17.06 8.48
CA SER A 274 3.52 18.09 8.81
C SER A 274 3.46 18.43 10.29
N PHE A 275 4.64 18.52 10.90
CA PHE A 275 4.80 18.93 12.29
C PHE A 275 4.78 20.45 12.45
N ASP A 276 4.82 21.19 11.34
CA ASP A 276 4.73 22.64 11.30
C ASP A 276 3.26 23.11 11.44
N GLN A 277 2.79 23.24 12.68
CA GLN A 277 1.39 23.59 12.99
C GLN A 277 1.26 24.74 13.99
N ASP A 278 0.68 25.84 13.53
CA ASP A 278 0.50 27.05 14.36
C ASP A 278 -0.79 27.03 15.20
N LYS A 279 -1.73 26.12 14.90
CA LYS A 279 -3.09 26.13 15.46
C LYS A 279 -3.49 24.77 16.04
N ILE A 280 -3.07 24.55 17.28
CA ILE A 280 -3.51 23.42 18.11
C ILE A 280 -4.49 23.97 19.15
N ASP A 281 -5.79 23.75 18.91
CA ASP A 281 -6.89 23.99 19.84
C ASP A 281 -8.09 23.12 19.42
N PHE A 282 -8.15 21.91 19.97
CA PHE A 282 -9.17 20.91 19.64
C PHE A 282 -10.12 20.64 20.81
N GLY A 283 -10.27 21.61 21.73
CA GLY A 283 -11.02 21.42 22.96
C GLY A 283 -10.29 20.53 23.98
N LEU A 284 -8.95 20.49 23.90
CA LEU A 284 -8.07 19.81 24.85
C LEU A 284 -7.72 20.75 26.01
N SER A 285 -7.23 20.21 27.12
CA SER A 285 -6.76 21.01 28.24
C SER A 285 -5.49 21.79 27.89
N ASP A 286 -5.22 22.90 28.60
CA ASP A 286 -4.00 23.71 28.41
C ASP A 286 -2.72 22.88 28.57
N VAL A 287 -2.74 21.88 29.45
CA VAL A 287 -1.61 20.97 29.70
C VAL A 287 -1.35 20.08 28.48
N GLU A 288 -2.40 19.50 27.90
CA GLU A 288 -2.28 18.68 26.68
C GLU A 288 -1.82 19.54 25.50
N ILE A 289 -2.38 20.74 25.33
CA ILE A 289 -1.99 21.66 24.24
C ILE A 289 -0.51 22.04 24.35
N ASP A 290 -0.02 22.35 25.56
CA ASP A 290 1.40 22.66 25.79
C ASP A 290 2.30 21.45 25.48
N GLY A 291 1.90 20.25 25.93
CA GLY A 291 2.61 19.00 25.62
C GLY A 291 2.69 18.71 24.13
N ILE A 292 1.58 18.89 23.40
CA ILE A 292 1.53 18.72 21.94
C ILE A 292 2.46 19.72 21.26
N ARG A 293 2.40 21.01 21.63
CA ARG A 293 3.25 22.05 21.01
C ARG A 293 4.74 21.76 21.18
N LYS A 294 5.17 21.40 22.39
CA LYS A 294 6.58 21.03 22.67
C LYS A 294 7.02 19.81 21.87
N THR A 295 6.18 18.78 21.87
CA THR A 295 6.44 17.55 21.10
C THR A 295 6.61 17.88 19.62
N PHE A 296 5.70 18.67 19.05
CA PHE A 296 5.69 19.02 17.63
C PHE A 296 6.86 19.93 17.24
N GLU A 297 7.30 20.83 18.11
CA GLU A 297 8.50 21.63 17.89
C GLU A 297 9.75 20.75 17.74
N VAL A 298 9.94 19.78 18.65
CA VAL A 298 11.04 18.82 18.56
C VAL A 298 10.95 17.98 17.28
N LEU A 299 9.77 17.44 16.97
CA LEU A 299 9.60 16.59 15.78
C LEU A 299 9.75 17.36 14.48
N LYS A 300 9.34 18.63 14.45
CA LYS A 300 9.58 19.54 13.32
C LYS A 300 11.08 19.67 13.06
N ASP A 301 11.88 19.92 14.09
CA ASP A 301 13.33 20.04 13.97
C ASP A 301 13.99 18.73 13.47
N LEU A 302 13.47 17.58 13.90
CA LEU A 302 13.99 16.28 13.49
C LEU A 302 13.59 15.91 12.04
N PHE A 303 12.34 16.14 11.66
CA PHE A 303 11.73 15.47 10.49
C PHE A 303 11.20 16.39 9.40
N GLU A 304 10.83 17.64 9.69
CA GLU A 304 10.14 18.49 8.70
C GLU A 304 11.01 18.68 7.45
N ILE A 305 12.27 19.11 7.61
CA ILE A 305 13.17 19.33 6.46
C ILE A 305 13.67 18.02 5.86
N ASN A 306 14.19 17.11 6.69
CA ASN A 306 14.91 15.93 6.19
C ASN A 306 13.98 14.84 5.63
N ILE A 307 12.71 14.83 6.04
CA ILE A 307 11.76 13.77 5.69
C ILE A 307 10.54 14.34 4.99
N ILE A 308 9.82 15.30 5.59
CA ILE A 308 8.56 15.80 5.02
C ILE A 308 8.81 16.58 3.72
N GLU A 309 9.71 17.57 3.77
CA GLU A 309 10.07 18.37 2.60
C GLU A 309 10.79 17.53 1.54
N ALA A 310 11.73 16.67 1.94
CA ALA A 310 12.38 15.75 1.00
C ALA A 310 11.38 14.81 0.29
N THR A 311 10.38 14.29 1.01
CA THR A 311 9.30 13.49 0.41
C THR A 311 8.52 14.32 -0.61
N ARG A 312 8.14 15.55 -0.25
CA ARG A 312 7.44 16.47 -1.16
C ARG A 312 8.24 16.72 -2.43
N GLU A 313 9.51 17.08 -2.30
CA GLU A 313 10.40 17.35 -3.44
C GLU A 313 10.53 16.13 -4.37
N ILE A 314 10.67 14.92 -3.80
CA ILE A 314 10.74 13.69 -4.58
C ILE A 314 9.44 13.48 -5.36
N LEU A 315 8.27 13.61 -4.73
CA LEU A 315 6.99 13.38 -5.37
C LEU A 315 6.66 14.45 -6.42
N GLU A 316 6.84 15.73 -6.09
CA GLU A 316 6.59 16.85 -7.01
C GLU A 316 7.49 16.79 -8.26
N LYS A 317 8.76 16.40 -8.10
CA LYS A 317 9.67 16.14 -9.22
C LYS A 317 9.14 15.09 -10.20
N HIS A 318 8.32 14.15 -9.73
CA HIS A 318 7.71 13.10 -10.54
C HIS A 318 6.24 13.39 -10.90
N GLY A 319 5.83 14.66 -10.83
CA GLY A 319 4.53 15.12 -11.34
C GLY A 319 3.34 14.82 -10.42
N PHE A 320 3.59 14.55 -9.14
CA PHE A 320 2.55 14.48 -8.12
C PHE A 320 2.30 15.86 -7.50
N GLU A 321 1.07 16.11 -7.08
CA GLU A 321 0.71 17.22 -6.20
C GLU A 321 0.81 16.75 -4.75
N VAL A 322 1.44 17.52 -3.88
CA VAL A 322 1.62 17.16 -2.47
C VAL A 322 1.11 18.29 -1.58
N THR A 323 0.22 17.95 -0.67
CA THR A 323 -0.29 18.89 0.34
C THR A 323 0.10 18.46 1.73
N LYS A 324 0.74 19.37 2.47
CA LYS A 324 1.03 19.17 3.89
C LYS A 324 -0.26 19.35 4.69
N VAL A 325 -0.57 18.41 5.57
CA VAL A 325 -1.77 18.42 6.38
C VAL A 325 -1.44 18.06 7.83
N PHE A 326 -2.35 18.42 8.72
CA PHE A 326 -2.29 17.99 10.10
C PHE A 326 -3.16 16.74 10.32
N GLY A 327 -2.60 15.57 10.04
CA GLY A 327 -3.35 14.30 10.10
C GLY A 327 -3.00 13.35 11.23
N CYS A 328 -2.09 13.72 12.13
CA CYS A 328 -1.70 12.91 13.29
C CYS A 328 -1.60 13.83 14.50
N LEU A 329 -2.09 13.40 15.66
CA LEU A 329 -2.08 14.17 16.90
C LEU A 329 -1.55 13.28 18.02
N PHE A 330 -0.53 13.73 18.74
CA PHE A 330 0.07 13.01 19.86
C PHE A 330 0.92 13.97 20.71
N TYR A 331 1.26 13.58 21.94
CA TYR A 331 2.25 14.30 22.74
C TYR A 331 3.11 13.31 23.53
N LEU A 332 4.32 13.74 23.86
CA LEU A 332 5.21 13.05 24.78
C LEU A 332 5.14 13.74 26.14
N THR A 333 5.34 12.97 27.20
CA THR A 333 5.43 13.52 28.56
C THR A 333 6.79 14.16 28.81
N ASP A 334 7.84 13.64 28.15
CA ASP A 334 9.18 14.21 28.09
C ASP A 334 9.72 14.01 26.66
N GLU A 335 9.79 15.10 25.90
CA GLU A 335 10.27 15.14 24.51
C GLU A 335 11.79 14.94 24.38
N THR A 336 12.52 14.96 25.50
CA THR A 336 13.98 14.74 25.55
C THR A 336 14.35 13.31 25.90
N ASP A 337 13.38 12.51 26.36
CA ASP A 337 13.58 11.11 26.76
C ASP A 337 13.67 10.19 25.52
N PRO A 338 14.85 9.57 25.25
CA PRO A 338 15.00 8.63 24.14
C PRO A 338 14.05 7.43 24.21
N GLU A 339 13.67 7.01 25.43
CA GLU A 339 12.73 5.90 25.63
C GLU A 339 11.30 6.25 25.22
N GLN A 340 10.94 7.54 25.20
CA GLN A 340 9.67 8.01 24.66
C GLN A 340 9.73 8.22 23.16
N LEU A 341 10.81 8.83 22.68
CA LEU A 341 11.03 9.10 21.26
C LEU A 341 10.97 7.83 20.40
N LYS A 342 11.39 6.67 20.93
CA LYS A 342 11.31 5.39 20.21
C LYS A 342 9.89 4.95 19.83
N TYR A 343 8.85 5.50 20.47
CA TYR A 343 7.45 5.18 20.17
C TYR A 343 6.83 6.08 19.11
N VAL A 344 7.44 7.23 18.81
CA VAL A 344 6.99 8.16 17.76
C VAL A 344 6.80 7.44 16.41
N PRO A 345 7.73 6.60 15.93
CA PRO A 345 7.57 5.96 14.62
C PRO A 345 6.42 4.98 14.57
N TYR A 346 6.01 4.45 15.72
CA TYR A 346 4.95 3.46 15.86
C TYR A 346 3.58 4.07 16.18
N CYS A 347 3.54 5.37 16.53
CA CYS A 347 2.32 6.04 16.99
C CYS A 347 1.62 5.26 18.13
N LYS A 348 2.38 4.66 19.05
CA LYS A 348 1.84 3.81 20.15
C LYS A 348 1.85 4.50 21.51
N SER A 349 0.87 4.17 22.35
CA SER A 349 0.95 4.41 23.80
C SER A 349 1.72 3.28 24.50
N SER A 350 2.36 3.55 25.62
CA SER A 350 2.87 2.52 26.55
C SER A 350 2.15 2.68 27.89
N GLU A 351 2.28 1.72 28.81
CA GLU A 351 1.70 1.80 30.16
C GLU A 351 2.13 3.07 30.95
N GLY A 352 3.17 3.78 30.49
CA GLY A 352 3.64 5.04 31.08
C GLY A 352 3.49 6.29 30.20
N PHE A 353 2.97 6.17 28.97
CA PHE A 353 2.92 7.28 28.01
C PHE A 353 1.56 7.37 27.31
N ASP A 354 0.92 8.53 27.38
CA ASP A 354 -0.26 8.85 26.58
C ASP A 354 0.17 9.01 25.12
N GLY A 355 -0.18 8.03 24.28
CA GLY A 355 0.28 7.91 22.89
C GLY A 355 -0.50 8.79 21.91
N ALA A 356 -0.60 8.32 20.65
CA ALA A 356 -1.31 9.07 19.63
C ALA A 356 -2.79 9.27 19.93
N LEU A 357 -3.18 10.53 20.09
CA LEU A 357 -4.56 10.95 20.25
C LEU A 357 -5.35 10.73 18.97
N ALA A 358 -4.73 10.86 17.80
CA ALA A 358 -5.36 10.69 16.49
C ALA A 358 -4.35 10.26 15.41
N LEU A 359 -4.77 9.38 14.50
CA LEU A 359 -3.97 9.01 13.32
C LEU A 359 -4.86 8.95 12.07
N MET A 360 -5.32 10.12 11.64
CA MET A 360 -6.23 10.26 10.51
C MET A 360 -5.56 10.02 9.15
N MET A 361 -4.23 10.16 9.07
CA MET A 361 -3.45 9.93 7.83
C MET A 361 -3.55 8.50 7.30
N ASN A 362 -3.71 7.50 8.17
CA ASN A 362 -3.77 6.10 7.77
C ASN A 362 -5.17 5.69 7.26
N GLY A 363 -5.72 6.49 6.37
CA GLY A 363 -7.03 6.28 5.77
C GLY A 363 -6.98 5.68 4.38
N ILE A 364 -8.17 5.54 3.80
CA ILE A 364 -8.41 4.97 2.49
C ILE A 364 -9.11 6.02 1.61
N ALA A 365 -8.57 6.29 0.44
CA ALA A 365 -9.19 7.19 -0.52
C ALA A 365 -10.22 6.46 -1.40
N LEU A 366 -11.24 7.19 -1.83
CA LEU A 366 -12.27 6.72 -2.75
C LEU A 366 -12.46 7.72 -3.87
N ASP A 367 -12.57 7.22 -5.10
CA ASP A 367 -12.98 7.98 -6.29
C ASP A 367 -14.09 7.21 -7.01
N LEU A 368 -15.33 7.57 -6.68
CA LEU A 368 -16.54 6.83 -7.09
C LEU A 368 -17.29 7.50 -8.24
N GLY A 369 -16.57 8.27 -9.07
CA GLY A 369 -17.15 8.96 -10.22
C GLY A 369 -18.20 9.99 -9.80
N GLU A 370 -19.44 9.79 -10.22
CA GLU A 370 -20.56 10.71 -9.94
C GLU A 370 -20.86 10.87 -8.45
N LYS A 371 -20.53 9.86 -7.63
CA LYS A 371 -20.70 9.94 -6.17
C LYS A 371 -19.66 10.82 -5.48
N GLY A 372 -18.62 11.22 -6.22
CA GLY A 372 -17.56 12.08 -5.74
C GLY A 372 -16.39 11.32 -5.12
N ARG A 373 -15.45 12.10 -4.59
CA ARG A 373 -14.27 11.60 -3.88
C ARG A 373 -14.51 11.64 -2.38
N HIS A 374 -14.12 10.57 -1.70
CA HIS A 374 -14.26 10.44 -0.26
C HIS A 374 -12.94 9.99 0.35
N PHE A 375 -12.83 10.15 1.67
CA PHE A 375 -11.75 9.58 2.44
C PHE A 375 -12.34 8.88 3.66
N ILE A 376 -11.97 7.62 3.91
CA ILE A 376 -12.36 6.90 5.12
C ILE A 376 -11.16 6.86 6.04
N THR A 377 -11.34 7.28 7.27
CA THR A 377 -10.33 7.20 8.32
C THR A 377 -10.92 6.51 9.54
N ALA A 378 -10.10 6.15 10.52
CA ALA A 378 -10.66 5.64 11.77
C ALA A 378 -11.54 6.70 12.42
N ARG A 379 -12.63 6.28 13.05
CA ARG A 379 -13.48 7.20 13.81
C ARG A 379 -12.65 7.88 14.89
N GLN A 380 -12.79 9.20 14.98
CA GLN A 380 -12.10 10.01 15.96
C GLN A 380 -13.09 10.85 16.77
N ASP A 381 -12.89 10.87 18.09
CA ASP A 381 -13.79 11.50 19.07
C ASP A 381 -13.39 12.95 19.40
N LEU A 382 -12.45 13.54 18.63
CA LEU A 382 -12.10 14.95 18.64
C LEU A 382 -12.72 15.65 17.41
N PRO A 383 -13.90 16.28 17.52
CA PRO A 383 -14.62 16.83 16.37
C PRO A 383 -13.87 17.96 15.68
N LEU A 384 -13.23 18.84 16.46
CA LEU A 384 -12.49 19.99 15.93
C LEU A 384 -11.27 19.55 15.10
N PHE A 385 -10.53 18.54 15.57
CA PHE A 385 -9.43 17.95 14.82
C PHE A 385 -9.94 17.29 13.53
N SER A 386 -11.02 16.52 13.63
CA SER A 386 -11.64 15.87 12.47
C SER A 386 -12.14 16.87 11.43
N GLU A 387 -12.72 17.98 11.87
CA GLU A 387 -13.21 19.05 11.01
C GLU A 387 -12.06 19.79 10.31
N GLN A 388 -10.97 20.07 11.02
CA GLN A 388 -9.77 20.68 10.43
C GLN A 388 -9.19 19.76 9.34
N PHE A 389 -8.99 18.48 9.64
CA PHE A 389 -8.47 17.52 8.67
C PHE A 389 -9.40 17.41 7.45
N ALA A 390 -10.72 17.28 7.67
CA ALA A 390 -11.69 17.27 6.59
C ALA A 390 -11.66 18.56 5.76
N SER A 391 -11.42 19.71 6.38
CA SER A 391 -11.26 20.98 5.65
C SER A 391 -10.06 20.96 4.72
N SER A 392 -8.90 20.49 5.19
CA SER A 392 -7.71 20.37 4.35
C SER A 392 -7.94 19.45 3.15
N LEU A 393 -8.76 18.40 3.29
CA LEU A 393 -9.07 17.50 2.18
C LEU A 393 -10.12 18.06 1.21
N ARG A 394 -11.03 18.94 1.66
CA ARG A 394 -12.02 19.58 0.78
C ARG A 394 -11.36 20.41 -0.31
N ASP A 395 -10.28 21.12 0.03
CA ASP A 395 -9.52 21.92 -0.93
C ASP A 395 -8.86 21.06 -2.02
N LEU A 396 -8.64 19.78 -1.73
CA LEU A 396 -8.15 18.77 -2.67
C LEU A 396 -9.28 18.05 -3.42
N GLY A 397 -10.52 18.51 -3.29
CA GLY A 397 -11.69 17.93 -3.95
C GLY A 397 -12.22 16.65 -3.30
N VAL A 398 -11.82 16.33 -2.07
CA VAL A 398 -12.47 15.29 -1.27
C VAL A 398 -13.77 15.86 -0.69
N THR A 399 -14.90 15.34 -1.16
CA THR A 399 -16.22 15.89 -0.82
C THR A 399 -16.66 15.55 0.60
N ARG A 400 -16.19 14.43 1.15
CA ARG A 400 -16.57 13.96 2.48
C ARG A 400 -15.52 13.04 3.09
N VAL A 401 -15.27 13.24 4.39
CA VAL A 401 -14.50 12.33 5.23
C VAL A 401 -15.48 11.49 6.05
N HIS A 402 -15.25 10.18 6.12
CA HIS A 402 -16.05 9.23 6.89
C HIS A 402 -15.20 8.58 7.98
N GLY A 403 -15.80 8.33 9.14
CA GLY A 403 -15.18 7.55 10.21
C GLY A 403 -15.58 6.08 10.10
N ALA A 404 -14.60 5.18 10.06
CA ALA A 404 -14.78 3.75 10.25
C ALA A 404 -14.63 3.41 11.73
N ASP A 405 -15.67 2.82 12.29
CA ASP A 405 -15.74 2.47 13.70
C ASP A 405 -15.25 1.03 13.93
N MET A 406 -14.81 0.73 15.16
CA MET A 406 -14.36 -0.58 15.60
C MET A 406 -15.47 -1.31 16.38
N LEU A 407 -16.69 -1.30 15.84
CA LEU A 407 -17.93 -1.68 16.55
C LEU A 407 -17.86 -3.01 17.33
N GLU A 408 -17.07 -3.98 16.87
CA GLU A 408 -16.94 -5.31 17.48
C GLU A 408 -15.83 -5.40 18.55
N ALA A 409 -14.89 -4.45 18.54
CA ALA A 409 -13.79 -4.36 19.51
C ALA A 409 -13.99 -3.24 20.54
N TYR A 410 -14.99 -2.38 20.33
CA TYR A 410 -15.38 -1.35 21.28
C TYR A 410 -16.05 -2.02 22.48
N ASP A 411 -15.35 -2.07 23.61
CA ASP A 411 -15.96 -2.49 24.84
C ASP A 411 -16.80 -1.36 25.44
N TYR A 412 -18.10 -1.38 25.13
CA TYR A 412 -19.08 -0.47 25.71
C TYR A 412 -19.31 -0.67 27.22
N SER A 413 -18.81 -1.77 27.82
CA SER A 413 -18.92 -2.00 29.27
C SER A 413 -17.79 -1.33 30.06
N GLY A 414 -16.69 -0.95 29.40
CA GLY A 414 -15.53 -0.33 30.05
C GLY A 414 -14.62 -1.32 30.81
N ASP A 415 -14.84 -2.62 30.70
CA ASP A 415 -14.10 -3.66 31.43
C ASP A 415 -12.94 -4.29 30.63
N PHE A 416 -12.80 -3.91 29.36
CA PHE A 416 -11.81 -4.29 28.35
C PHE A 416 -11.57 -5.81 28.21
N LEU A 417 -12.55 -6.63 28.57
CA LEU A 417 -12.37 -8.07 28.72
C LEU A 417 -12.17 -8.81 27.38
N SER A 418 -12.75 -8.29 26.29
CA SER A 418 -12.62 -8.81 24.91
C SER A 418 -11.39 -8.29 24.17
N THR A 419 -10.69 -7.28 24.72
CA THR A 419 -9.48 -6.68 24.14
C THR A 419 -8.19 -7.43 24.55
N LEU A 420 -8.33 -8.51 25.32
CA LEU A 420 -7.25 -9.35 25.86
C LEU A 420 -6.32 -9.97 24.79
N LEU A 421 -6.73 -10.03 23.51
CA LEU A 421 -5.92 -10.61 22.43
C LEU A 421 -5.03 -9.59 21.70
N GLY A 422 -5.24 -8.29 21.89
CA GLY A 422 -4.42 -7.22 21.29
C GLY A 422 -3.76 -6.27 22.30
N ILE A 423 -4.15 -6.35 23.58
CA ILE A 423 -3.88 -5.33 24.58
C ILE A 423 -3.36 -5.97 25.86
N GLN A 424 -2.05 -6.11 25.94
CA GLN A 424 -1.38 -6.10 27.24
C GLN A 424 -0.73 -4.72 27.33
N GLY A 425 -1.47 -3.72 27.84
CA GLY A 425 -0.91 -2.40 28.16
C GLY A 425 -1.77 -1.14 27.94
N ALA A 426 -3.04 -1.23 27.50
CA ALA A 426 -3.92 -0.05 27.42
C ALA A 426 -4.91 -0.03 28.59
N CYS A 427 -5.05 1.12 29.25
CA CYS A 427 -5.82 1.28 30.49
C CYS A 427 -7.14 2.04 30.31
N ASN A 428 -7.41 2.60 29.12
CA ASN A 428 -8.67 3.31 28.82
C ASN A 428 -9.01 3.29 27.32
N VAL A 429 -10.24 3.70 26.99
CA VAL A 429 -10.80 3.68 25.62
C VAL A 429 -9.97 4.54 24.66
N SER A 430 -9.44 5.68 25.11
CA SER A 430 -8.56 6.54 24.33
C SER A 430 -7.19 5.91 24.03
N GLN A 431 -6.68 5.05 24.90
CA GLN A 431 -5.43 4.30 24.69
C GLN A 431 -5.66 3.04 23.82
N VAL A 432 -6.81 2.38 23.93
CA VAL A 432 -7.23 1.31 22.99
C VAL A 432 -7.43 1.89 21.59
N ALA A 433 -8.07 3.05 21.52
CA ALA A 433 -8.14 3.90 20.34
C ALA A 433 -6.73 4.26 19.85
N ALA A 434 -5.82 4.78 20.67
CA ALA A 434 -4.45 5.07 20.25
C ALA A 434 -3.72 3.83 19.68
N TYR A 435 -3.98 2.63 20.22
CA TYR A 435 -3.35 1.38 19.81
C TYR A 435 -3.95 0.76 18.53
N MET A 436 -5.24 1.00 18.24
CA MET A 436 -5.97 0.39 17.12
C MET A 436 -6.59 1.38 16.10
N ASN A 437 -6.92 2.62 16.50
CA ASN A 437 -7.53 3.72 15.71
C ASN A 437 -6.61 4.36 14.67
N GLY A 438 -5.42 3.84 14.44
CA GLY A 438 -4.49 4.47 13.51
C GLY A 438 -4.12 3.64 12.31
N ALA A 439 -4.72 2.47 12.15
CA ALA A 439 -4.17 1.45 11.25
C ALA A 439 -5.21 0.90 10.26
N LEU A 440 -6.25 1.68 9.95
CA LEU A 440 -7.32 1.29 9.03
C LEU A 440 -6.76 0.86 7.67
N ARG A 441 -5.84 1.65 7.09
CA ARG A 441 -5.18 1.27 5.84
C ARG A 441 -4.32 0.02 6.03
N CYS A 442 -3.60 -0.12 7.14
CA CYS A 442 -2.77 -1.31 7.39
C CYS A 442 -3.60 -2.61 7.46
N GLN A 443 -4.89 -2.53 7.77
CA GLN A 443 -5.81 -3.68 7.86
C GLN A 443 -6.63 -3.93 6.60
N THR A 444 -6.40 -3.16 5.54
CA THR A 444 -7.14 -3.29 4.28
C THR A 444 -6.20 -3.38 3.09
N SER A 445 -6.63 -4.05 2.05
CA SER A 445 -5.94 -4.02 0.76
C SER A 445 -6.96 -3.88 -0.35
N ILE A 446 -6.70 -2.99 -1.28
CA ILE A 446 -7.65 -2.61 -2.32
C ILE A 446 -7.16 -3.23 -3.62
N VAL A 447 -8.04 -3.99 -4.26
CA VAL A 447 -7.71 -4.79 -5.44
C VAL A 447 -8.74 -4.49 -6.52
N SER A 448 -8.31 -4.51 -7.77
CA SER A 448 -9.23 -4.40 -8.90
C SER A 448 -10.16 -5.62 -8.95
N LYS A 449 -11.46 -5.41 -9.20
CA LYS A 449 -12.44 -6.50 -9.43
C LYS A 449 -12.05 -7.38 -10.61
N THR A 450 -11.32 -6.85 -11.60
CA THR A 450 -10.82 -7.65 -12.73
C THR A 450 -9.78 -8.69 -12.32
N GLN A 451 -9.22 -8.57 -11.12
CA GLN A 451 -8.26 -9.49 -10.50
C GLN A 451 -8.91 -10.40 -9.44
N SER A 452 -10.20 -10.22 -9.15
CA SER A 452 -10.93 -11.08 -8.21
C SER A 452 -11.75 -12.12 -8.98
N THR A 453 -11.47 -13.40 -8.71
CA THR A 453 -12.16 -14.53 -9.37
C THR A 453 -13.64 -14.61 -9.01
N ALA A 454 -14.03 -14.13 -7.81
CA ALA A 454 -15.40 -14.07 -7.33
C ALA A 454 -16.30 -13.14 -8.19
N PHE A 455 -15.73 -12.13 -8.84
CA PHE A 455 -16.48 -11.16 -9.66
C PHE A 455 -16.42 -11.44 -11.16
N HIS A 456 -15.39 -12.13 -11.67
CA HIS A 456 -15.23 -12.43 -13.10
C HIS A 456 -14.63 -13.82 -13.40
N PRO A 457 -15.40 -14.91 -13.25
CA PRO A 457 -14.93 -16.29 -13.43
C PRO A 457 -14.42 -16.62 -14.86
N ASP A 458 -14.77 -15.82 -15.87
CA ASP A 458 -14.34 -16.05 -17.25
C ASP A 458 -13.07 -15.27 -17.65
N VAL A 459 -12.76 -14.17 -16.96
CA VAL A 459 -11.55 -13.37 -17.20
C VAL A 459 -10.34 -13.98 -16.49
N SER A 460 -10.57 -14.59 -15.33
CA SER A 460 -9.56 -15.31 -14.55
C SER A 460 -9.01 -16.55 -15.28
N LYS A 461 -9.82 -17.19 -16.14
CA LYS A 461 -9.38 -18.28 -17.05
C LYS A 461 -8.34 -17.83 -18.08
N HIS A 462 -8.26 -16.55 -18.43
CA HIS A 462 -7.41 -16.07 -19.52
C HIS A 462 -5.95 -15.77 -19.15
N ARG A 463 -5.55 -15.83 -17.88
CA ARG A 463 -4.12 -15.80 -17.48
C ARG A 463 -3.50 -17.19 -17.28
N PHE A 464 -4.31 -18.25 -17.19
CA PHE A 464 -3.85 -19.63 -16.99
C PHE A 464 -3.09 -20.22 -18.20
N PHE A 465 -3.27 -19.67 -19.40
CA PHE A 465 -2.68 -20.20 -20.64
C PHE A 465 -1.22 -19.76 -20.92
N LYS A 466 -0.40 -19.48 -19.90
CA LYS A 466 1.04 -19.28 -20.11
C LYS A 466 1.96 -19.95 -19.09
N HIS A 467 1.44 -20.50 -17.99
CA HIS A 467 2.28 -21.17 -17.00
C HIS A 467 2.27 -22.69 -17.07
N VAL A 468 1.33 -23.27 -17.82
CA VAL A 468 1.27 -24.73 -18.03
C VAL A 468 2.05 -25.17 -19.28
N GLU A 469 2.24 -24.30 -20.27
CA GLU A 469 3.04 -24.59 -21.48
C GLU A 469 4.55 -24.43 -21.26
N SER A 470 5.00 -23.83 -20.15
CA SER A 470 6.43 -23.76 -19.76
C SER A 470 6.89 -24.95 -18.90
N TYR A 471 6.00 -25.90 -18.64
CA TYR A 471 6.28 -27.16 -17.95
C TYR A 471 6.05 -28.37 -18.86
N ASP A 472 6.25 -28.21 -20.17
CA ASP A 472 6.53 -29.34 -21.06
C ASP A 472 7.92 -29.89 -20.71
N LEU A 473 7.96 -30.69 -19.65
CA LEU A 473 8.99 -31.66 -19.36
C LEU A 473 8.88 -32.75 -20.43
N ALA A 474 9.37 -32.44 -21.63
CA ALA A 474 9.68 -33.42 -22.65
C ALA A 474 11.21 -33.51 -22.78
N GLU A 475 11.71 -34.67 -22.34
CA GLU A 475 12.95 -35.31 -22.81
C GLU A 475 14.29 -34.72 -22.34
N THR A 476 14.72 -35.09 -21.13
CA THR A 476 16.13 -35.41 -20.92
C THR A 476 16.33 -36.89 -21.22
N GLU A 477 17.00 -37.14 -22.34
CA GLU A 477 17.53 -38.42 -22.80
C GLU A 477 18.26 -39.16 -21.67
N THR A 478 17.83 -40.39 -21.41
CA THR A 478 18.66 -41.40 -20.75
C THR A 478 19.81 -41.77 -21.68
N SER A 479 21.00 -41.22 -21.45
CA SER A 479 22.23 -41.83 -21.94
C SER A 479 22.71 -42.86 -20.92
N GLU A 480 22.42 -44.12 -21.20
CA GLU A 480 23.15 -45.26 -20.64
C GLU A 480 24.65 -45.09 -20.92
N HIS A 481 25.49 -45.31 -19.92
CA HIS A 481 26.53 -46.35 -20.01
C HIS A 481 27.15 -46.66 -18.64
N PRO A 482 27.61 -47.91 -18.45
CA PRO A 482 27.82 -48.52 -17.14
C PRO A 482 29.27 -48.41 -16.68
N VAL A 483 29.51 -48.38 -15.36
CA VAL A 483 30.80 -48.82 -14.79
C VAL A 483 30.56 -49.66 -13.53
N GLU A 484 31.31 -50.75 -13.52
CA GLU A 484 31.28 -51.96 -12.71
C GLU A 484 31.40 -51.75 -11.19
N CYS A 485 30.72 -52.65 -10.47
CA CYS A 485 30.99 -53.00 -9.09
C CYS A 485 32.41 -53.59 -8.94
N ALA A 486 33.22 -53.00 -8.06
CA ALA A 486 34.28 -53.71 -7.36
C ALA A 486 34.19 -53.45 -5.86
N THR A 487 33.98 -54.54 -5.14
CA THR A 487 34.01 -54.69 -3.68
C THR A 487 35.33 -54.23 -3.07
N SER A 488 35.30 -53.50 -1.95
CA SER A 488 36.10 -53.90 -0.77
C SER A 488 35.60 -53.23 0.52
N THR A 489 35.28 -54.10 1.47
CA THR A 489 35.24 -53.84 2.91
C THR A 489 36.61 -53.42 3.42
N SER A 490 36.69 -52.35 4.22
CA SER A 490 37.54 -52.37 5.41
C SER A 490 37.05 -51.38 6.46
N GLN A 491 36.92 -51.94 7.67
CA GLN A 491 36.76 -51.27 8.95
C GLN A 491 37.98 -50.38 9.22
N PHE A 492 37.82 -49.23 9.88
CA PHE A 492 38.67 -48.89 11.03
C PHE A 492 38.01 -47.82 11.91
N ARG A 493 37.96 -48.15 13.21
CA ARG A 493 37.65 -47.28 14.36
C ARG A 493 38.91 -46.49 14.78
N ASN A 494 38.66 -45.47 15.60
CA ASN A 494 39.59 -44.64 16.42
C ASN A 494 40.30 -43.55 15.59
N GLN A 495 40.31 -42.27 15.96
CA GLN A 495 40.27 -41.65 17.29
C GLN A 495 39.24 -40.53 17.44
#